data_AF-A0A0F8ZJK4-F1
#
_entry.id   AF-A0A0F8ZJK4-F1
#
_cell.length_a   1.000
_cell.length_b   1.000
_cell.length_c   1.000
_cell.angle_alpha   90.00
_cell.angle_beta   90.00
_cell.angle_gamma   90.00
#
_symmetry.space_group_name_H-M   'P 1'
#
loop_
_entity.id
_entity.type
_entity.pdbx_description
1 polymer ?
#
loop_
_entity_poly.entity_id
_entity_poly.type
_entity_poly.pdbx_seq_one_letter_code
_entity_poly.pdbx_strand_id
1 'polypeptide(L)'
;LAWNTIEGLEKFGSPEEVVDMMTQHSCFQSVNIAAQSFYGFGAWIAWKIADMADRVLQVELDFSDTSLNIYKDPKQGAAYILKGDKKYEITEEELNGLVGEMEDHYSGLLAPPFQDRPINIQEVETILCKYKAHAFGFYPYGNDTIHIAKALKGWGDLAQSMLPVLRDYTTYLRGVTI
;
A
#
# COMPACT_ATOMS: atom_id res chain seq x y z
N LEU A 1 14.73 -22.78 -7.61
CA LEU A 1 15.99 -22.83 -6.84
C LEU A 1 15.70 -22.15 -5.50
N ALA A 2 15.56 -22.92 -4.43
CA ALA A 2 15.43 -22.36 -3.08
C ALA A 2 16.85 -22.29 -2.51
N TRP A 3 17.38 -21.08 -2.35
CA TRP A 3 18.61 -20.85 -1.61
C TRP A 3 18.39 -21.35 -0.18
N ASN A 4 19.36 -22.04 0.41
CA ASN A 4 19.26 -22.29 1.84
C ASN A 4 19.44 -20.94 2.59
N THR A 5 18.80 -20.78 3.74
CA THR A 5 18.78 -19.50 4.48
C THR A 5 20.18 -18.96 4.78
N ILE A 6 21.17 -19.85 4.95
CA ILE A 6 22.57 -19.48 5.23
C ILE A 6 23.22 -18.83 4.00
N GLU A 7 23.03 -19.38 2.81
CA GLU A 7 23.54 -18.78 1.55
C GLU A 7 22.92 -17.40 1.29
N GLY A 8 21.65 -17.20 1.67
CA GLY A 8 21.00 -15.90 1.60
C GLY A 8 21.65 -14.88 2.55
N LEU A 9 21.89 -15.27 3.81
CA LEU A 9 22.52 -14.43 4.81
C LEU A 9 23.99 -14.10 4.46
N GLU A 10 24.74 -15.08 3.93
CA GLU A 10 26.13 -14.86 3.49
C GLU A 10 26.21 -13.91 2.28
N LYS A 11 25.23 -13.97 1.37
CA LYS A 11 25.21 -13.15 0.16
C LYS A 11 24.69 -11.74 0.38
N PHE A 12 23.65 -11.59 1.20
CA PHE A 12 22.91 -10.33 1.33
C PHE A 12 23.06 -9.67 2.70
N GLY A 13 23.71 -10.33 3.65
CA GLY A 13 23.86 -9.86 5.03
C GLY A 13 22.73 -10.32 5.94
N SER A 14 22.72 -9.76 7.13
CA SER A 14 21.63 -9.88 8.11
C SER A 14 20.28 -9.40 7.55
N PRO A 15 19.15 -9.87 8.10
CA PRO A 15 17.84 -9.36 7.72
C PRO A 15 17.72 -7.84 7.81
N GLU A 16 18.34 -7.23 8.82
CA GLU A 16 18.41 -5.79 9.01
C GLU A 16 19.15 -5.10 7.85
N GLU A 17 20.31 -5.63 7.43
CA GLU A 17 21.06 -5.11 6.29
C GLU A 17 20.27 -5.25 4.97
N VAL A 18 19.48 -6.31 4.82
CA VAL A 18 18.58 -6.49 3.66
C VAL A 18 17.47 -5.45 3.66
N VAL A 19 16.85 -5.18 4.80
CA VAL A 19 15.84 -4.13 4.93
C VAL A 19 16.45 -2.77 4.61
N ASP A 20 17.58 -2.43 5.23
CA ASP A 20 18.30 -1.18 4.98
C ASP A 20 18.64 -1.01 3.49
N MET A 21 19.14 -2.05 2.85
CA MET A 21 19.43 -2.05 1.41
C MET A 21 18.20 -1.72 0.57
N MET A 22 17.01 -2.15 0.97
CA MET A 22 15.76 -1.94 0.23
C MET A 22 15.07 -0.62 0.57
N THR A 23 15.27 -0.07 1.78
CA THR A 23 14.48 1.07 2.28
C THR A 23 15.27 2.37 2.37
N GLN A 24 16.61 2.35 2.41
CA GLN A 24 17.43 3.56 2.51
C GLN A 24 17.63 4.26 1.15
N HIS A 25 16.52 4.60 0.50
CA HIS A 25 16.50 5.32 -0.77
C HIS A 25 15.62 6.56 -0.67
N SER A 26 15.78 7.51 -1.59
CA SER A 26 14.99 8.75 -1.62
C SER A 26 13.86 8.74 -2.65
N CYS A 27 13.78 7.73 -3.53
CA CYS A 27 12.74 7.64 -4.54
C CYS A 27 12.32 6.19 -4.84
N PHE A 28 11.10 6.02 -5.35
CA PHE A 28 10.54 4.70 -5.63
C PHE A 28 11.36 3.91 -6.64
N GLN A 29 11.90 4.53 -7.70
CA GLN A 29 12.68 3.78 -8.70
C GLN A 29 13.93 3.12 -8.10
N SER A 30 14.56 3.74 -7.10
CA SER A 30 15.74 3.19 -6.43
C SER A 30 15.36 2.00 -5.53
N VAL A 31 14.25 2.11 -4.79
CA VAL A 31 13.66 0.99 -4.04
C VAL A 31 13.29 -0.15 -4.99
N ASN A 32 12.73 0.17 -6.15
CA ASN A 32 12.32 -0.80 -7.16
C ASN A 32 13.51 -1.59 -7.72
N ILE A 33 14.63 -0.93 -8.02
CA ILE A 33 15.86 -1.60 -8.45
C ILE A 33 16.42 -2.49 -7.33
N ALA A 34 16.48 -1.97 -6.10
CA ALA A 34 17.01 -2.71 -4.95
C ALA A 34 16.17 -3.97 -4.65
N ALA A 35 14.84 -3.82 -4.56
CA ALA A 35 13.93 -4.93 -4.31
C ALA A 35 13.98 -5.99 -5.41
N GLN A 36 14.01 -5.59 -6.69
CA GLN A 36 14.05 -6.54 -7.82
C GLN A 36 15.41 -7.25 -7.99
N SER A 37 16.45 -6.86 -7.24
CA SER A 37 17.68 -7.64 -7.16
C SER A 37 17.48 -8.99 -6.45
N PHE A 38 16.37 -9.15 -5.72
CA PHE A 38 15.99 -10.37 -5.02
C PHE A 38 15.07 -11.23 -5.90
N TYR A 39 15.42 -12.52 -5.99
CA TYR A 39 14.64 -13.46 -6.79
C TYR A 39 13.20 -13.58 -6.27
N GLY A 40 12.24 -13.39 -7.17
CA GLY A 40 10.81 -13.47 -6.85
C GLY A 40 10.19 -12.13 -6.42
N PHE A 41 10.98 -11.07 -6.27
CA PHE A 41 10.48 -9.74 -5.94
C PHE A 41 10.23 -8.97 -7.23
N GLY A 42 8.96 -8.77 -7.57
CA GLY A 42 8.54 -7.94 -8.70
C GLY A 42 8.17 -6.51 -8.27
N ALA A 43 7.75 -5.69 -9.23
CA ALA A 43 7.39 -4.29 -9.00
C ALA A 43 6.26 -4.09 -7.96
N TRP A 44 5.41 -5.10 -7.74
CA TRP A 44 4.40 -5.06 -6.67
C TRP A 44 4.99 -5.20 -5.27
N ILE A 45 6.02 -6.05 -5.10
CA ILE A 45 6.74 -6.16 -3.83
C ILE A 45 7.53 -4.88 -3.56
N ALA A 46 8.20 -4.33 -4.60
CA ALA A 46 8.87 -3.04 -4.51
C ALA A 46 7.94 -1.92 -4.03
N TRP A 47 6.71 -1.85 -4.57
CA TRP A 47 5.68 -0.90 -4.10
C TRP A 47 5.40 -1.01 -2.61
N LYS A 48 5.18 -2.23 -2.11
CA LYS A 48 4.87 -2.42 -0.71
C LYS A 48 6.07 -2.14 0.19
N ILE A 49 7.29 -2.42 -0.26
CA ILE A 49 8.50 -2.02 0.44
C ILE A 49 8.61 -0.50 0.52
N ALA A 50 8.46 0.20 -0.61
CA ALA A 50 8.49 1.66 -0.68
C ALA A 50 7.42 2.30 0.23
N ASP A 51 6.19 1.80 0.16
CA ASP A 51 5.07 2.27 0.97
C ASP A 51 5.29 2.03 2.46
N MET A 52 5.86 0.87 2.85
CA MET A 52 6.23 0.60 4.25
C MET A 52 7.43 1.44 4.71
N ALA A 53 8.41 1.71 3.85
CA ALA A 53 9.53 2.57 4.18
C ALA A 53 9.03 3.98 4.54
N ASP A 54 8.15 4.53 3.71
CA ASP A 54 7.54 5.84 3.92
C ASP A 54 6.59 5.86 5.13
N ARG A 55 5.58 4.97 5.17
CA ARG A 55 4.49 5.05 6.14
C ARG A 55 4.72 4.32 7.46
N VAL A 56 5.68 3.40 7.54
CA VAL A 56 5.98 2.64 8.76
C VAL A 56 7.33 3.01 9.33
N LEU A 57 8.36 3.12 8.49
CA LEU A 57 9.72 3.43 8.91
C LEU A 57 10.04 4.93 8.92
N GLN A 58 9.10 5.79 8.47
CA GLN A 58 9.27 7.24 8.37
C GLN A 58 10.48 7.66 7.52
N VAL A 59 10.78 6.88 6.48
CA VAL A 59 11.78 7.24 5.48
C VAL A 59 11.09 8.04 4.39
N GLU A 60 11.36 9.34 4.32
CA GLU A 60 10.80 10.20 3.26
C GLU A 60 11.19 9.66 1.88
N LEU A 61 10.19 9.31 1.08
CA LEU A 61 10.36 8.73 -0.24
C LEU A 61 9.54 9.51 -1.27
N ASP A 62 10.20 9.90 -2.36
CA ASP A 62 9.52 10.48 -3.51
C ASP A 62 8.90 9.38 -4.40
N PHE A 63 7.61 9.52 -4.69
CA PHE A 63 6.86 8.64 -5.59
C PHE A 63 6.59 9.30 -6.96
N SER A 64 7.14 10.48 -7.26
CA SER A 64 6.93 11.18 -8.53
C SER A 64 7.42 10.41 -9.76
N ASP A 65 8.30 9.43 -9.56
CA ASP A 65 8.86 8.54 -10.59
C ASP A 65 8.09 7.22 -10.75
N THR A 66 6.88 7.11 -10.18
CA THR A 66 6.05 5.90 -10.24
C THR A 66 4.78 6.07 -11.07
N SER A 67 4.16 4.94 -11.43
CA SER A 67 2.87 4.89 -12.14
C SER A 67 2.07 3.68 -11.67
N LEU A 68 0.76 3.85 -11.49
CA LEU A 68 -0.13 2.72 -11.14
C LEU A 68 -0.38 1.77 -12.32
N ASN A 69 0.06 2.12 -13.54
CA ASN A 69 -0.21 1.37 -14.75
C ASN A 69 0.35 -0.07 -14.73
N ILE A 70 1.37 -0.32 -13.89
CA ILE A 70 1.97 -1.65 -13.73
C ILE A 70 1.17 -2.60 -12.83
N TYR A 71 0.12 -2.12 -12.16
CA TYR A 71 -0.66 -2.90 -11.19
C TYR A 71 -2.06 -3.21 -11.71
N LYS A 72 -2.41 -4.50 -11.74
CA LYS A 72 -3.69 -4.98 -12.26
C LYS A 72 -4.89 -4.49 -11.45
N ASP A 73 -4.81 -4.57 -10.13
CA ASP A 73 -5.94 -4.28 -9.25
C ASP A 73 -6.38 -2.81 -9.22
N PRO A 74 -5.50 -1.81 -9.10
CA PRO A 74 -5.92 -0.42 -9.16
C PRO A 74 -6.43 -0.06 -10.56
N LYS A 75 -5.84 -0.61 -11.64
CA LYS A 75 -6.37 -0.46 -13.01
C LYS A 75 -7.81 -0.97 -13.16
N GLN A 76 -8.10 -2.14 -12.58
CA GLN A 76 -9.45 -2.69 -12.60
C GLN A 76 -10.44 -1.86 -11.76
N GLY A 77 -9.97 -1.29 -10.64
CA GLY A 77 -10.75 -0.32 -9.86
C GLY A 77 -11.07 0.94 -10.65
N ALA A 78 -10.05 1.53 -11.27
CA ALA A 78 -10.17 2.71 -12.12
C ALA A 78 -11.07 2.47 -13.34
N ALA A 79 -10.91 1.35 -14.04
CA ALA A 79 -11.76 0.96 -15.16
C ALA A 79 -13.24 0.86 -14.75
N TYR A 80 -13.51 0.33 -13.56
CA TYR A 80 -14.87 0.28 -13.05
C TYR A 80 -15.44 1.65 -12.71
N ILE A 81 -14.65 2.54 -12.11
CA ILE A 81 -15.08 3.92 -11.82
C ILE A 81 -15.40 4.66 -13.13
N LEU A 82 -14.50 4.60 -14.10
CA LEU A 82 -14.60 5.41 -15.33
C LEU A 82 -15.62 4.85 -16.33
N LYS A 83 -15.76 3.52 -16.41
CA LYS A 83 -16.50 2.85 -17.50
C LYS A 83 -17.62 1.94 -17.03
N GLY A 84 -17.74 1.69 -15.73
CA GLY A 84 -18.70 0.73 -15.18
C GLY A 84 -18.35 -0.74 -15.46
N ASP A 85 -17.17 -1.04 -16.00
CA ASP A 85 -16.68 -2.41 -16.21
C ASP A 85 -15.20 -2.54 -15.85
N LYS A 86 -14.88 -3.36 -14.85
CA LYS A 86 -13.49 -3.62 -14.41
C LYS A 86 -12.64 -4.33 -15.47
N LYS A 87 -13.26 -4.95 -16.48
CA LYS A 87 -12.55 -5.63 -17.58
C LYS A 87 -12.23 -4.68 -18.73
N TYR A 88 -12.78 -3.47 -18.72
CA TYR A 88 -12.46 -2.48 -19.72
C TYR A 88 -10.98 -2.09 -19.62
N GLU A 89 -10.29 -2.07 -20.75
CA GLU A 89 -8.89 -1.62 -20.81
C GLU A 89 -8.86 -0.10 -20.90
N ILE A 90 -8.47 0.54 -19.79
CA ILE A 90 -8.21 1.99 -19.76
C ILE A 90 -6.77 2.30 -20.19
N THR A 91 -6.57 3.47 -20.79
CA THR A 91 -5.24 3.97 -21.15
C THR A 91 -4.48 4.43 -19.90
N GLU A 92 -3.16 4.59 -20.03
CA GLU A 92 -2.34 5.19 -18.96
C GLU A 92 -2.74 6.65 -18.69
N GLU A 93 -3.13 7.39 -19.73
CA GLU A 93 -3.65 8.76 -19.60
C GLU A 93 -4.95 8.80 -18.79
N GLU A 94 -5.89 7.89 -19.07
CA GLU A 94 -7.15 7.79 -18.30
C GLU A 94 -6.88 7.43 -16.84
N LEU A 95 -5.94 6.52 -16.58
CA LEU A 95 -5.56 6.16 -15.21
C LEU A 95 -4.91 7.34 -14.49
N ASN A 96 -3.94 8.02 -15.10
CA ASN A 96 -3.23 9.14 -14.50
C ASN A 96 -4.17 10.34 -14.28
N GLY A 97 -5.12 10.57 -15.21
CA GLY A 97 -6.16 11.58 -15.04
C GLY A 97 -7.02 11.31 -13.80
N LEU A 98 -7.51 10.07 -13.63
CA LEU A 98 -8.26 9.69 -12.43
C LEU A 98 -7.44 9.80 -11.14
N VAL A 99 -6.16 9.40 -11.18
CA VAL A 99 -5.26 9.52 -10.02
C VAL A 99 -5.13 10.98 -9.60
N GLY A 100 -4.84 11.89 -10.54
CA GLY A 100 -4.75 13.33 -10.26
C GLY A 100 -6.07 13.91 -9.74
N GLU A 101 -7.21 13.54 -10.33
CA GLU A 101 -8.53 13.95 -9.83
C GLU A 101 -8.78 13.49 -8.38
N MET A 102 -8.32 12.29 -8.01
CA MET A 102 -8.45 11.76 -6.67
C MET A 102 -7.50 12.44 -5.68
N GLU A 103 -6.24 12.69 -6.06
CA GLU A 103 -5.29 13.45 -5.24
C GLU A 103 -5.83 14.86 -4.95
N ASP A 104 -6.36 15.53 -5.98
CA ASP A 104 -6.99 16.85 -5.84
C ASP A 104 -8.24 16.79 -4.94
N HIS A 105 -9.11 15.80 -5.15
CA HIS A 105 -10.33 15.62 -4.35
C HIS A 105 -10.03 15.41 -2.86
N TYR A 106 -8.97 14.66 -2.55
CA TYR A 106 -8.55 14.35 -1.18
C TYR A 106 -7.45 15.28 -0.64
N SER A 107 -7.11 16.35 -1.34
CA SER A 107 -6.03 17.29 -0.97
C SER A 107 -6.19 17.93 0.42
N GLY A 108 -7.43 18.01 0.93
CA GLY A 108 -7.73 18.49 2.28
C GLY A 108 -7.51 17.47 3.40
N LEU A 109 -7.18 16.22 3.06
CA LEU A 109 -6.92 15.14 4.00
C LEU A 109 -5.42 14.86 4.15
N LEU A 110 -5.02 14.41 5.32
CA LEU A 110 -3.65 14.02 5.62
C LEU A 110 -3.51 12.50 5.63
N ALA A 111 -2.42 12.00 5.07
CA ALA A 111 -2.14 10.59 4.91
C ALA A 111 -1.89 9.90 6.27
N PRO A 112 -2.56 8.76 6.54
CA PRO A 112 -2.26 7.95 7.72
C PRO A 112 -0.88 7.27 7.61
N PRO A 113 -0.33 6.72 8.72
CA PRO A 113 -0.84 6.85 10.09
C PRO A 113 -0.43 8.16 10.77
N PHE A 114 0.58 8.88 10.25
CA PHE A 114 1.19 10.02 10.93
C PHE A 114 0.50 11.36 10.69
N GLN A 115 -0.36 11.47 9.68
CA GLN A 115 -1.07 12.71 9.33
C GLN A 115 -0.10 13.88 9.09
N ASP A 116 1.01 13.59 8.40
CA ASP A 116 2.18 14.46 8.23
C ASP A 116 2.29 15.05 6.82
N ARG A 117 1.70 14.39 5.81
CA ARG A 117 1.65 14.86 4.42
C ARG A 117 0.24 14.72 3.83
N PRO A 118 -0.08 15.43 2.73
CA PRO A 118 -1.27 15.16 1.94
C PRO A 118 -1.33 13.73 1.41
N ILE A 119 -2.52 13.29 1.05
CA ILE A 119 -2.77 12.09 0.27
C ILE A 119 -1.97 12.12 -1.04
N ASN A 120 -1.35 11.01 -1.38
CA ASN A 120 -0.55 10.82 -2.59
C ASN A 120 -0.97 9.52 -3.29
N ILE A 121 -0.30 9.18 -4.39
CA ILE A 121 -0.54 8.00 -5.23
C ILE A 121 -0.61 6.68 -4.45
N GLN A 122 0.07 6.57 -3.31
CA GLN A 122 0.02 5.43 -2.39
C GLN A 122 -1.39 5.18 -1.84
N GLU A 123 -2.02 6.22 -1.32
CA GLU A 123 -3.37 6.12 -0.78
C GLU A 123 -4.40 5.98 -1.90
N VAL A 124 -4.18 6.62 -3.05
CA VAL A 124 -5.02 6.42 -4.24
C VAL A 124 -4.98 4.97 -4.73
N GLU A 125 -3.80 4.34 -4.79
CA GLU A 125 -3.66 2.90 -5.10
C GLU A 125 -4.50 2.06 -4.15
N THR A 126 -4.39 2.33 -2.85
CA THR A 126 -5.16 1.63 -1.83
C THR A 126 -6.65 1.81 -2.04
N ILE A 127 -7.13 3.04 -2.27
CA ILE A 127 -8.56 3.32 -2.53
C ILE A 127 -9.05 2.52 -3.74
N LEU A 128 -8.34 2.58 -4.88
CA LEU A 128 -8.74 1.87 -6.11
C LEU A 128 -8.77 0.35 -5.90
N CYS A 129 -7.76 -0.20 -5.23
CA CYS A 129 -7.68 -1.63 -4.91
C CYS A 129 -8.82 -2.09 -4.00
N LYS A 130 -9.09 -1.34 -2.92
CA LYS A 130 -10.16 -1.64 -1.96
C LYS A 130 -11.53 -1.46 -2.60
N TYR A 131 -11.71 -0.42 -3.42
CA TYR A 131 -12.95 -0.20 -4.16
C TYR A 131 -13.24 -1.35 -5.13
N LYS A 132 -12.25 -1.81 -5.90
CA LYS A 132 -12.38 -3.01 -6.75
C LYS A 132 -12.79 -4.24 -5.94
N ALA A 133 -12.12 -4.48 -4.81
CA ALA A 133 -12.41 -5.62 -3.94
C ALA A 133 -13.81 -5.54 -3.34
N HIS A 134 -14.27 -4.35 -2.97
CA HIS A 134 -15.60 -4.09 -2.44
C HIS A 134 -16.69 -4.28 -3.51
N ALA A 135 -16.51 -3.69 -4.69
CA ALA A 135 -17.50 -3.73 -5.78
C ALA A 135 -17.70 -5.14 -6.38
N PHE A 136 -16.68 -6.01 -6.31
CA PHE A 136 -16.69 -7.30 -7.01
C PHE A 136 -16.30 -8.51 -6.17
N GLY A 137 -16.28 -8.39 -4.85
CA GLY A 137 -15.83 -9.45 -3.95
C GLY A 137 -16.46 -9.39 -2.57
N PHE A 138 -15.96 -10.24 -1.67
CA PHE A 138 -16.38 -10.31 -0.26
C PHE A 138 -15.51 -9.39 0.61
N TYR A 139 -15.43 -8.12 0.24
CA TYR A 139 -14.67 -7.13 1.00
C TYR A 139 -15.63 -6.14 1.66
N PRO A 140 -16.32 -6.55 2.75
CA PRO A 140 -17.21 -5.66 3.48
C PRO A 140 -16.42 -4.51 4.13
N TYR A 141 -17.11 -3.42 4.45
CA TYR A 141 -16.51 -2.34 5.21
C TYR A 141 -15.91 -2.87 6.53
N GLY A 142 -14.70 -2.41 6.85
CA GLY A 142 -13.96 -2.84 8.04
C GLY A 142 -13.34 -4.25 7.95
N ASN A 143 -13.30 -4.88 6.77
CA ASN A 143 -12.77 -6.25 6.63
C ASN A 143 -11.34 -6.40 7.17
N ASP A 144 -10.37 -5.56 6.75
CA ASP A 144 -8.98 -5.66 7.23
C ASP A 144 -8.91 -5.50 8.75
N THR A 145 -9.64 -4.54 9.28
CA THR A 145 -9.66 -4.27 10.72
C THR A 145 -10.15 -5.45 11.52
N ILE A 146 -11.27 -6.03 11.10
CA ILE A 146 -11.85 -7.19 11.77
C ILE A 146 -10.84 -8.35 11.75
N HIS A 147 -10.15 -8.54 10.62
CA HIS A 147 -9.13 -9.57 10.46
C HIS A 147 -7.88 -9.30 11.31
N ILE A 148 -7.35 -8.08 11.31
CA ILE A 148 -6.19 -7.66 12.11
C ILE A 148 -6.53 -7.77 13.60
N ALA A 149 -7.69 -7.27 14.04
CA ALA A 149 -8.13 -7.38 15.43
C ALA A 149 -8.34 -8.83 15.87
N LYS A 150 -8.65 -9.75 14.95
CA LYS A 150 -8.66 -11.20 15.24
C LYS A 150 -7.24 -11.75 15.34
N ALA A 151 -6.37 -11.40 14.40
CA ALA A 151 -4.99 -11.88 14.33
C ALA A 151 -4.14 -11.43 15.53
N LEU A 152 -4.36 -10.23 16.04
CA LEU A 152 -3.64 -9.66 17.19
C LEU A 152 -4.02 -10.30 18.53
N LYS A 153 -5.10 -11.09 18.61
CA LYS A 153 -5.48 -11.75 19.87
C LYS A 153 -4.40 -12.72 20.31
N GLY A 154 -3.88 -12.52 21.53
CA GLY A 154 -2.86 -13.39 22.12
C GLY A 154 -1.42 -13.04 21.76
N TRP A 155 -1.18 -11.93 21.04
CA TRP A 155 0.18 -11.45 20.72
C TRP A 155 0.85 -10.64 21.85
N GLY A 156 0.30 -10.70 23.07
CA GLY A 156 0.81 -10.01 24.25
C GLY A 156 0.10 -8.69 24.56
N ASP A 157 0.58 -8.00 25.58
CA ASP A 157 -0.13 -6.87 26.20
C ASP A 157 -0.29 -5.67 25.27
N LEU A 158 0.72 -5.37 24.45
CA LEU A 158 0.67 -4.29 23.47
C LEU A 158 -0.42 -4.55 22.42
N ALA A 159 -0.46 -5.74 21.84
CA ALA A 159 -1.49 -6.09 20.86
C ALA A 159 -2.89 -6.04 21.48
N GLN A 160 -3.02 -6.48 22.74
CA GLN A 160 -4.27 -6.46 23.48
C GLN A 160 -4.77 -5.03 23.75
N SER A 161 -3.86 -4.08 24.04
CA SER A 161 -4.21 -2.68 24.28
C SER A 161 -4.67 -1.94 23.00
N MET A 162 -4.29 -2.43 21.81
CA MET A 162 -4.74 -1.89 20.52
C MET A 162 -6.13 -2.38 20.10
N LEU A 163 -6.63 -3.51 20.63
CA LEU A 163 -7.91 -4.09 20.23
C LEU A 163 -9.13 -3.16 20.39
N PRO A 164 -9.27 -2.34 21.45
CA PRO A 164 -10.37 -1.40 21.57
C PRO A 164 -10.37 -0.35 20.45
N VAL A 165 -9.21 0.18 20.08
CA VAL A 165 -9.04 1.17 19.00
C VAL A 165 -9.48 0.58 17.66
N LEU A 166 -9.08 -0.67 17.38
CA LEU A 166 -9.47 -1.38 16.16
C LEU A 166 -10.97 -1.76 16.14
N ARG A 167 -11.67 -1.78 17.29
CA ARG A 167 -13.10 -2.11 17.33
C ARG A 167 -13.99 -0.88 17.18
N ASP A 168 -13.51 0.32 17.48
CA ASP A 168 -14.28 1.57 17.44
C ASP A 168 -14.40 2.19 16.02
N TYR A 169 -14.59 1.33 15.02
CA TYR A 169 -14.67 1.73 13.60
C TYR A 169 -15.87 2.62 13.27
N THR A 170 -16.88 2.65 14.14
CA THR A 170 -18.00 3.59 14.04
C THR A 170 -17.60 5.05 14.28
N THR A 171 -16.56 5.30 15.06
CA THR A 171 -16.09 6.66 15.38
C THR A 171 -15.12 7.17 14.30
N TYR A 172 -14.28 6.30 13.75
CA TYR A 172 -13.35 6.66 12.65
C TYR A 172 -14.09 6.96 11.34
N LEU A 173 -15.14 6.18 11.01
CA LEU A 173 -15.96 6.45 9.83
C LEU A 173 -16.72 7.77 9.92
N ARG A 174 -17.14 8.24 11.10
CA ARG A 174 -17.79 9.56 11.23
C ARG A 174 -16.88 10.75 10.88
N GLY A 175 -15.55 10.56 10.87
CA GLY A 175 -14.59 11.57 10.44
C GLY A 175 -14.16 11.48 8.96
N VAL A 176 -14.44 10.36 8.28
CA VAL A 176 -13.91 10.08 6.92
C VAL A 176 -15.02 9.62 5.94
N THR A 177 -16.27 9.49 6.39
CA THR A 177 -17.42 9.32 5.49
C THR A 177 -17.86 10.70 5.01
N ILE A 178 -17.32 11.10 3.86
CA ILE A 178 -18.01 11.99 2.92
C ILE A 178 -18.99 11.12 2.13
#